data_AF-A0A351RXX3-F1
#
_entry.id   AF-A0A351RXX3-F1
#
_cell.length_a   1.000
_cell.length_b   1.000
_cell.length_c   1.000
_cell.angle_alpha   90.00
_cell.angle_beta   90.00
_cell.angle_gamma   90.00
#
_symmetry.space_group_name_H-M   'P 1'
#
loop_
_entity.id
_entity.type
_entity.pdbx_description
1 polymer ?
#
loop_
_entity_poly.entity_id
_entity_poly.type
_entity_poly.pdbx_seq_one_letter_code
_entity_poly.pdbx_strand_id
1 'polypeptide(L)'
;EKLITPSGKRTTASQWYDDLKLTYKPAVVFFDKQGKEIIRKDAFFKEYHFTGIIEYVATEGYKHQSNFQRYLEERSDKLRAKGVTVDIWK
;
A
#
# COMPACT_ATOMS: atom_id res chain seq x y z
N GLU A 1 -6.44 -16.85 15.35
CA GLU A 1 -7.53 -15.85 15.40
C GLU A 1 -8.43 -15.96 14.17
N LYS A 2 -9.75 -15.86 14.32
CA LYS A 2 -10.73 -15.94 13.21
C LYS A 2 -11.00 -14.53 12.68
N LEU A 3 -11.13 -14.38 11.35
CA LEU A 3 -11.44 -13.11 10.69
C LEU A 3 -12.33 -13.29 9.46
N ILE A 4 -12.85 -12.18 8.94
CA ILE A 4 -13.55 -12.10 7.67
C ILE A 4 -12.69 -11.28 6.71
N THR A 5 -12.39 -11.81 5.53
CA THR A 5 -11.61 -11.11 4.50
C THR A 5 -12.45 -10.01 3.83
N PRO A 6 -11.84 -9.08 3.08
CA PRO A 6 -12.58 -8.11 2.26
C PRO A 6 -13.56 -8.73 1.25
N SER A 7 -13.32 -9.98 0.83
CA SER A 7 -14.24 -10.75 -0.01
C SER A 7 -15.37 -11.46 0.74
N GLY A 8 -15.46 -11.29 2.07
CA GLY A 8 -16.47 -11.93 2.92
C GLY A 8 -16.15 -13.37 3.34
N LYS A 9 -14.99 -13.92 2.96
CA LYS A 9 -14.57 -15.28 3.35
C LYS A 9 -14.21 -15.31 4.83
N ARG A 10 -14.81 -16.24 5.59
CA ARG A 10 -14.38 -16.55 6.96
C ARG A 10 -13.11 -17.41 6.91
N THR A 11 -12.08 -16.99 7.63
CA THR A 11 -10.78 -17.70 7.67
C THR A 11 -10.05 -17.39 8.99
N THR A 12 -8.78 -17.77 9.08
CA THR A 12 -7.86 -17.35 10.16
C THR A 12 -6.78 -16.42 9.63
N ALA A 13 -6.17 -15.64 10.52
CA ALA A 13 -5.04 -14.77 10.13
C ALA A 13 -3.89 -15.53 9.47
N SER A 14 -3.53 -16.73 9.99
CA SER A 14 -2.46 -17.56 9.41
C SER A 14 -2.82 -18.04 8.01
N GLN A 15 -4.02 -18.59 7.84
CA GLN A 15 -4.43 -19.10 6.54
C GLN A 15 -4.62 -17.99 5.52
N TRP A 16 -5.07 -16.81 5.94
CA TRP A 16 -5.17 -15.67 5.04
C TRP A 16 -3.79 -15.14 4.61
N TYR A 17 -2.81 -15.15 5.51
CA TYR A 17 -1.42 -14.81 5.20
C TYR A 17 -0.86 -15.72 4.11
N ASP A 18 -1.10 -17.04 4.22
CA ASP A 18 -0.67 -18.04 3.24
C ASP A 18 -1.45 -17.92 1.92
N ASP A 19 -2.77 -17.73 1.98
CA ASP A 19 -3.63 -17.51 0.80
C ASP A 19 -3.18 -16.27 0.00
N LEU A 20 -2.78 -15.20 0.70
CA LEU A 20 -2.23 -14.00 0.09
C LEU A 20 -0.79 -14.20 -0.43
N LYS A 21 -0.10 -15.29 -0.07
CA LYS A 21 1.31 -15.55 -0.39
C LYS A 21 2.25 -14.44 0.12
N LEU A 22 1.99 -13.93 1.32
CA LEU A 22 2.84 -12.93 1.94
C LEU A 22 4.16 -13.57 2.41
N THR A 23 5.26 -12.86 2.24
CA THR A 23 6.61 -13.41 2.53
C THR A 23 7.32 -12.74 3.70
N TYR A 24 6.81 -11.61 4.18
CA TYR A 24 7.46 -10.80 5.21
C TYR A 24 6.48 -10.35 6.31
N LYS A 25 7.02 -10.01 7.48
CA LYS A 25 6.26 -9.49 8.63
C LYS A 25 6.94 -8.25 9.24
N PRO A 26 6.20 -7.18 9.57
CA PRO A 26 4.76 -7.00 9.29
C PRO A 26 4.48 -6.93 7.77
N ALA A 27 3.23 -7.16 7.37
CA ALA A 27 2.77 -6.96 6.02
C ALA A 27 1.43 -6.22 6.04
N VAL A 28 1.23 -5.34 5.06
CA VAL A 28 0.00 -4.54 4.93
C VAL A 28 -0.54 -4.70 3.52
N VAL A 29 -1.84 -4.99 3.40
CA VAL A 29 -2.53 -5.13 2.12
C VAL A 29 -3.69 -4.14 2.09
N PHE A 30 -3.77 -3.32 1.04
CA PHE A 30 -4.81 -2.32 0.86
C PHE A 30 -5.81 -2.80 -0.18
N PHE A 31 -7.09 -2.66 0.13
CA PHE A 31 -8.21 -3.06 -0.71
C PHE A 31 -9.11 -1.86 -1.00
N ASP A 32 -9.78 -1.88 -2.15
CA ASP A 32 -10.87 -0.95 -2.44
C ASP A 32 -12.16 -1.35 -1.70
N LYS A 33 -13.21 -0.54 -1.87
CA LYS A 33 -14.51 -0.77 -1.23
C LYS A 33 -15.22 -2.04 -1.71
N GLN A 34 -14.78 -2.64 -2.82
CA GLN A 34 -15.31 -3.88 -3.37
C GLN A 34 -14.47 -5.09 -2.93
N GLY A 35 -13.42 -4.88 -2.11
CA GLY A 35 -12.53 -5.93 -1.65
C GLY A 35 -11.50 -6.38 -2.69
N LYS A 36 -11.31 -5.61 -3.76
CA LYS A 36 -10.23 -5.84 -4.72
C LYS A 36 -8.95 -5.21 -4.19
N GLU A 37 -7.86 -5.95 -4.27
CA GLU A 37 -6.56 -5.46 -3.84
C GLU A 37 -6.06 -4.32 -4.75
N ILE A 38 -5.61 -3.24 -4.10
CA ILE A 38 -5.00 -2.08 -4.77
C ILE A 38 -3.48 -2.23 -4.81
N ILE A 39 -2.89 -2.45 -3.64
CA ILE A 39 -1.44 -2.52 -3.44
C ILE A 39 -1.15 -3.19 -2.09
N ARG A 40 0.03 -3.80 -1.96
CA ARG A 40 0.51 -4.38 -0.71
C ARG A 40 1.97 -4.00 -0.45
N LYS A 41 2.35 -4.15 0.80
CA LYS A 41 3.74 -4.06 1.26
C LYS A 41 4.02 -5.24 2.18
N ASP A 42 4.72 -6.24 1.64
CA ASP A 42 5.27 -7.39 2.36
C ASP A 42 6.80 -7.41 2.22
N ALA A 43 7.42 -6.28 2.50
CA ALA A 43 8.86 -6.12 2.55
C ALA A 43 9.21 -5.01 3.55
N PHE A 44 10.50 -4.78 3.78
CA PHE A 44 10.98 -3.71 4.66
C PHE A 44 10.32 -2.36 4.36
N PHE A 45 9.81 -1.71 5.40
CA PHE A 45 9.11 -0.42 5.32
C PHE A 45 10.11 0.72 5.39
N LYS A 46 10.23 1.45 4.29
CA LYS A 46 10.81 2.80 4.28
C LYS A 46 9.71 3.81 4.53
N GLU A 47 9.98 4.80 5.37
CA GLU A 47 8.97 5.76 5.83
C GLU A 47 8.35 6.49 4.63
N TYR A 48 9.19 6.94 3.70
CA TYR A 48 8.74 7.67 2.51
C TYR A 48 7.78 6.85 1.63
N HIS A 49 8.13 5.59 1.40
CA HIS A 49 7.36 4.70 0.55
C HIS A 49 6.05 4.31 1.22
N PHE A 50 6.07 4.00 2.52
CA PHE A 50 4.87 3.57 3.21
C PHE A 50 3.84 4.69 3.33
N THR A 51 4.28 5.91 3.69
CA THR A 51 3.40 7.09 3.67
C THR A 51 2.86 7.38 2.27
N GLY A 52 3.69 7.18 1.23
CA GLY A 52 3.27 7.28 -0.16
C GLY A 52 2.20 6.25 -0.55
N ILE A 53 2.28 5.00 -0.07
CA ILE A 53 1.24 3.97 -0.29
C ILE A 53 -0.08 4.40 0.37
N ILE A 54 -0.01 4.89 1.62
CA ILE A 54 -1.21 5.34 2.34
C ILE A 54 -1.90 6.48 1.58
N GLU A 55 -1.13 7.49 1.16
CA GLU A 55 -1.66 8.61 0.37
C GLU A 55 -2.26 8.13 -0.96
N TYR A 56 -1.55 7.25 -1.68
CA TYR A 56 -1.99 6.67 -2.95
C TYR A 56 -3.36 5.98 -2.85
N VAL A 57 -3.61 5.27 -1.76
CA VAL A 57 -4.90 4.62 -1.49
C VAL A 57 -5.94 5.63 -1.01
N ALA A 58 -5.58 6.50 -0.06
CA ALA A 58 -6.51 7.46 0.55
C ALA A 58 -7.05 8.49 -0.44
N THR A 59 -6.23 8.93 -1.39
CA THR A 59 -6.65 9.88 -2.44
C THR A 59 -7.18 9.20 -3.69
N GLU A 60 -7.38 7.88 -3.66
CA GLU A 60 -7.73 7.06 -4.83
C GLU A 60 -6.80 7.28 -6.04
N GLY A 61 -5.51 7.59 -5.79
CA GLY A 61 -4.52 7.91 -6.83
C GLY A 61 -4.36 6.78 -7.85
N TYR A 62 -4.58 5.53 -7.42
CA TYR A 62 -4.55 4.34 -8.26
C TYR A 62 -5.57 4.33 -9.41
N LYS A 63 -6.62 5.16 -9.34
CA LYS A 63 -7.59 5.30 -10.43
C LYS A 63 -7.06 6.15 -11.59
N HIS A 64 -6.09 7.04 -11.33
CA HIS A 64 -5.57 7.99 -12.30
C HIS A 64 -4.14 7.65 -12.75
N GLN A 65 -3.34 7.11 -11.85
CA GLN A 65 -1.98 6.66 -12.12
C GLN A 65 -1.83 5.26 -11.55
N SER A 66 -1.95 4.22 -12.38
CA SER A 66 -1.87 2.83 -11.92
C SER A 66 -0.45 2.37 -11.56
N ASN A 67 0.57 3.09 -12.05
CA ASN A 67 1.96 2.82 -11.72
C ASN A 67 2.35 3.58 -10.44
N PHE A 68 2.50 2.83 -9.35
CA PHE A 68 2.83 3.41 -8.04
C PHE A 68 4.18 4.16 -8.02
N GLN A 69 5.18 3.69 -8.76
CA GLN A 69 6.47 4.39 -8.84
C GLN A 69 6.32 5.76 -9.49
N ARG A 70 5.59 5.86 -10.61
CA ARG A 70 5.29 7.14 -11.27
C ARG A 70 4.49 8.06 -10.35
N TYR A 71 3.52 7.53 -9.61
CA TYR A 71 2.80 8.30 -8.60
C TYR A 71 3.75 8.86 -7.53
N LEU A 72 4.70 8.07 -7.04
CA LEU A 72 5.71 8.53 -6.07
C LEU A 72 6.62 9.61 -6.67
N GLU A 73 7.00 9.51 -7.93
CA GLU A 73 7.80 10.52 -8.64
C GLU A 73 7.01 11.84 -8.73
N GLU A 74 5.77 11.81 -9.22
CA GLU A 74 4.89 12.98 -9.29
C GLU A 74 4.65 13.63 -7.91
N ARG A 75 4.46 12.80 -6.88
CA ARG A 75 4.34 13.25 -5.49
C ARG A 75 5.63 13.94 -5.02
N SER A 76 6.78 13.34 -5.32
CA SER A 76 8.10 13.89 -4.95
C SER A 76 8.31 15.27 -5.59
N ASP A 77 7.94 15.42 -6.86
CA ASP A 77 8.07 16.68 -7.59
C ASP A 77 7.17 17.77 -7.02
N LYS A 78 5.93 17.44 -6.65
CA LYS A 78 5.02 18.36 -5.96
C LYS A 78 5.58 18.82 -4.61
N LEU A 79 6.23 17.94 -3.85
CA LEU A 79 6.87 18.29 -2.57
C LEU A 79 8.09 19.20 -2.79
N ARG A 80 8.94 18.87 -3.76
CA ARG A 80 10.11 19.71 -4.11
C ARG A 80 9.71 21.09 -4.59
N ALA A 81 8.66 21.20 -5.41
CA ALA A 81 8.12 22.49 -5.87
C ALA A 81 7.61 23.37 -4.71
N LYS A 82 7.25 22.77 -3.58
CA LYS A 82 6.87 23.47 -2.33
C LYS A 82 8.06 23.75 -1.40
N GLY A 83 9.29 23.47 -1.84
CA GLY A 83 10.51 23.66 -1.05
C GLY A 83 10.78 22.55 -0.03
N VAL A 84 10.07 21.41 -0.08
CA VAL A 84 10.29 20.29 0.83
C VAL A 84 11.39 19.38 0.29
N THR A 85 12.41 19.10 1.10
CA THR A 85 13.44 18.10 0.79
C THR A 85 12.85 16.69 0.86
N VAL A 86 12.95 15.94 -0.23
CA VAL A 86 12.47 14.55 -0.32
C VAL A 86 13.65 13.60 -0.22
N ASP A 87 13.67 12.77 0.83
CA ASP A 87 14.57 11.64 0.98
C ASP A 87 13.80 10.33 0.77
N ILE A 88 14.06 9.67 -0.35
CA ILE A 88 13.43 8.38 -0.71
C ILE A 88 14.09 7.18 -0.01
N TRP A 89 15.27 7.37 0.58
CA TRP A 89 16.02 6.32 1.27
C TRP A 89 15.66 6.21 2.75
N LYS A 90 15.01 7.24 3.28
CA LYS A 90 14.42 7.28 4.62
C LYS A 90 13.13 6.46 4.74
#